data_AF-A0A2S9FBJ0-F1
#
_entry.id   AF-A0A2S9FBJ0-F1
#
_cell.length_a   1.000
_cell.length_b   1.000
_cell.length_c   1.000
_cell.angle_alpha   90.00
_cell.angle_beta   90.00
_cell.angle_gamma   90.00
#
_symmetry.space_group_name_H-M   'P 1'
#
loop_
_entity.id
_entity.type
_entity.pdbx_description
1 polymer ?
#
loop_
_entity_poly.entity_id
_entity_poly.type
_entity_poly.pdbx_seq_one_letter_code
_entity_poly.pdbx_strand_id
1 'polypeptide(L)'
;TWALAMRYKDDYEAAGVPMLPVVATEQQVTKQILIYTWLTVIATLALALTTGWLYTAVAILAGTWFLVMAHQLYAGVRRGEPVKPLKLFLQSNNYLAVVFCALAVDSALALPTLLHV
;
A
#
# COMPACT_ATOMS: atom_id res chain seq x y z
N THR A 1 10.42 2.43 1.86
CA THR A 1 9.67 1.96 0.68
C THR A 1 10.21 2.65 -0.57
N TRP A 2 9.96 2.09 -1.76
CA TRP A 2 10.50 2.62 -3.02
C TRP A 2 9.94 4.01 -3.35
N ALA A 3 8.76 4.35 -2.81
CA ALA A 3 8.16 5.67 -2.87
C ALA A 3 8.99 6.76 -2.15
N LEU A 4 9.62 6.43 -1.02
CA LEU A 4 10.54 7.33 -0.33
C LEU A 4 11.83 7.51 -1.15
N ALA A 5 12.35 6.41 -1.70
CA ALA A 5 13.54 6.44 -2.53
C ALA A 5 13.36 7.23 -3.84
N MET A 6 12.14 7.33 -4.39
CA MET A 6 11.86 8.23 -5.51
C MET A 6 11.95 9.72 -5.13
N ARG A 7 11.60 10.09 -3.88
CA ARG A 7 11.67 11.50 -3.44
C ARG A 7 13.12 11.97 -3.25
N TYR A 8 14.00 11.06 -2.82
CA TYR A 8 15.41 11.29 -2.51
C TYR A 8 16.35 10.68 -3.55
N LYS A 9 15.86 10.51 -4.79
CA LYS A 9 16.64 9.89 -5.87
C LYS A 9 17.98 10.61 -6.08
N ASP A 10 17.94 11.94 -6.18
CA ASP A 10 19.13 12.76 -6.45
C ASP A 10 20.17 12.64 -5.33
N ASP A 11 19.72 12.57 -4.07
CA ASP A 11 20.61 12.37 -2.92
C ASP A 11 21.28 10.99 -2.95
N TYR A 12 20.54 9.95 -3.37
CA TYR A 12 21.11 8.59 -3.52
C TYR A 12 22.07 8.48 -4.70
N GLU A 13 21.78 9.17 -5.80
CA GLU A 13 22.66 9.24 -6.97
C GLU A 13 23.97 9.98 -6.62
N ALA A 14 23.89 11.12 -5.93
CA ALA A 14 25.05 11.85 -5.45
C ALA A 14 25.91 11.05 -4.46
N ALA A 15 25.28 10.21 -3.65
CA ALA A 15 25.97 9.31 -2.71
C ALA A 15 26.50 8.02 -3.35
N GLY A 16 26.28 7.80 -4.65
CA GLY A 16 26.69 6.57 -5.35
C GLY A 16 25.96 5.31 -4.88
N VAL A 17 24.76 5.45 -4.30
CA VAL A 17 23.97 4.33 -3.78
C VAL A 17 22.98 3.85 -4.85
N PRO A 18 23.12 2.63 -5.40
CA PRO A 18 22.29 2.12 -6.49
C PRO A 18 20.92 1.65 -5.99
N MET A 19 20.07 2.57 -5.53
CA MET A 19 18.67 2.26 -5.22
C MET A 19 17.88 2.08 -6.50
N LEU A 20 16.78 1.31 -6.44
CA LEU A 20 15.95 1.05 -7.64
C LEU A 20 15.54 2.33 -8.41
N PRO A 21 15.16 3.45 -7.76
CA PRO A 21 14.87 4.70 -8.47
C PRO A 21 16.05 5.36 -9.18
N VAL A 22 17.29 5.01 -8.81
CA VAL A 22 18.52 5.49 -9.46
C VAL A 22 18.83 4.65 -10.71
N VAL A 23 18.59 3.34 -10.67
CA VAL A 23 18.97 2.41 -11.75
C VAL A 23 17.84 2.02 -12.70
N ALA A 24 16.59 2.37 -12.37
CA ALA A 24 15.41 2.02 -13.16
C ALA A 24 14.55 3.24 -13.47
N THR A 25 13.71 3.14 -14.51
CA THR A 25 12.76 4.18 -14.89
C THR A 25 11.66 4.34 -13.83
N GLU A 26 11.09 5.54 -13.71
CA GLU A 26 9.98 5.80 -12.78
C GLU A 26 8.79 4.87 -13.04
N GLN A 27 8.55 4.48 -14.30
CA GLN A 27 7.51 3.52 -14.66
C GLN A 27 7.79 2.13 -14.10
N GLN A 28 9.05 1.66 -14.12
CA GLN A 28 9.43 0.38 -13.52
C GLN A 28 9.26 0.42 -12.01
N VAL A 29 9.68 1.51 -11.35
CA VAL A 29 9.53 1.68 -9.90
C VAL A 29 8.06 1.71 -9.49
N THR A 30 7.23 2.50 -10.18
CA THR A 30 5.79 2.62 -9.87
C THR A 30 5.01 1.36 -10.21
N LYS A 31 5.38 0.61 -11.27
CA LYS A 31 4.81 -0.71 -11.56
C LYS A 31 5.01 -1.67 -10.40
N GLN A 32 6.20 -1.69 -9.82
CA GLN A 32 6.51 -2.57 -8.71
C GLN A 32 5.81 -2.12 -7.43
N ILE A 33 5.71 -0.82 -7.17
CA ILE A 33 4.86 -0.29 -6.09
C ILE A 33 3.42 -0.79 -6.25
N LEU A 34 2.87 -0.75 -7.46
CA LEU A 34 1.51 -1.23 -7.73
C LEU A 34 1.38 -2.74 -7.44
N ILE A 35 2.34 -3.56 -7.88
CA ILE A 35 2.37 -5.00 -7.61
C ILE A 35 2.42 -5.28 -6.10
N TYR A 36 3.34 -4.65 -5.37
CA TYR A 36 3.44 -4.85 -3.93
C TYR A 36 2.22 -4.31 -3.17
N THR A 37 1.57 -3.26 -3.66
CA THR A 37 0.29 -2.76 -3.10
C THR A 37 -0.79 -3.84 -3.23
N TRP A 38 -0.93 -4.47 -4.40
CA TRP A 38 -1.84 -5.60 -4.59
C TRP A 38 -1.52 -6.77 -3.67
N LEU A 39 -0.25 -7.18 -3.58
CA LEU A 39 0.17 -8.26 -2.68
C LEU A 39 -0.17 -7.95 -1.22
N THR A 40 0.02 -6.70 -0.80
CA THR A 40 -0.31 -6.25 0.57
C THR A 40 -1.81 -6.34 0.82
N VAL A 41 -2.63 -5.86 -0.12
CA VAL A 41 -4.10 -5.88 0.02
C VAL A 41 -4.63 -7.31 0.01
N ILE A 42 -4.10 -8.18 -0.85
CA ILE A 42 -4.47 -9.61 -0.87
C ILE A 42 -4.09 -10.28 0.45
N ALA A 43 -2.89 -10.01 0.98
CA ALA A 43 -2.44 -10.56 2.25
C ALA A 43 -3.37 -10.14 3.41
N THR A 44 -3.80 -8.87 3.46
CA THR A 44 -4.77 -8.42 4.47
C THR A 44 -6.17 -9.00 4.24
N LEU A 45 -6.61 -9.15 3.00
CA LEU A 45 -7.91 -9.78 2.71
C LEU A 45 -7.92 -11.28 3.03
N ALA A 46 -6.79 -11.96 2.97
CA ALA A 46 -6.69 -13.35 3.41
C ALA A 46 -7.04 -13.52 4.90
N LEU A 47 -6.68 -12.54 5.74
CA LEU A 47 -7.06 -12.53 7.17
C LEU A 47 -8.57 -12.32 7.37
N ALA A 48 -9.28 -11.74 6.40
CA ALA A 48 -10.72 -11.54 6.47
C ALA A 48 -11.50 -12.87 6.53
N LEU A 49 -10.90 -13.97 6.05
CA LEU A 49 -11.51 -15.30 6.10
C LEU A 49 -11.62 -15.85 7.53
N THR A 50 -10.73 -15.43 8.43
CA THR A 50 -10.64 -15.96 9.80
C THR A 50 -10.98 -14.92 10.86
N THR A 51 -11.54 -13.78 10.47
CA THR A 51 -11.86 -12.65 11.35
C THR A 51 -13.32 -12.26 11.21
N GLY A 52 -13.77 -11.34 12.07
CA GLY A 52 -15.13 -10.85 12.08
C GLY A 52 -15.46 -9.89 10.92
N TRP A 53 -16.74 -9.59 10.81
CA TRP A 53 -17.28 -8.74 9.74
C TRP A 53 -16.72 -7.31 9.79
N LEU A 54 -16.35 -6.80 10.98
CA LEU A 54 -15.82 -5.45 11.14
C LEU A 54 -14.45 -5.34 10.48
N TYR A 55 -13.53 -6.27 10.78
CA TYR A 55 -12.24 -6.32 10.12
C TYR A 55 -12.42 -6.42 8.60
N THR A 56 -13.28 -7.32 8.14
CA THR A 56 -13.52 -7.56 6.71
C THR A 56 -14.00 -6.31 6.00
N ALA A 57 -15.00 -5.62 6.54
CA ALA A 57 -15.52 -4.39 5.96
C ALA A 57 -14.44 -3.30 5.88
N VAL A 58 -13.66 -3.12 6.95
CA VAL A 58 -12.58 -2.12 6.98
C VAL A 58 -11.47 -2.49 5.99
N ALA A 59 -11.06 -3.76 5.93
CA ALA A 59 -10.02 -4.24 5.02
C ALA A 59 -10.40 -4.02 3.54
N ILE A 60 -11.66 -4.29 3.17
CA ILE A 60 -12.16 -4.06 1.80
C ILE A 60 -12.16 -2.56 1.45
N LEU A 61 -12.71 -1.72 2.34
CA LEU A 61 -12.80 -0.27 2.10
C LEU A 61 -11.42 0.38 2.03
N ALA A 62 -10.57 0.11 3.03
CA ALA A 62 -9.21 0.64 3.09
C ALA A 62 -8.35 0.09 1.93
N GLY A 63 -8.53 -1.19 1.58
CA GLY A 63 -7.78 -1.85 0.50
C GLY A 63 -8.13 -1.25 -0.86
N THR A 64 -9.43 -1.06 -1.12
CA THR A 64 -9.93 -0.43 -2.35
C THR A 64 -9.41 1.01 -2.46
N TRP A 65 -9.49 1.78 -1.38
CA TRP A 65 -8.93 3.13 -1.32
C TRP A 65 -7.44 3.13 -1.67
N PHE A 66 -6.64 2.28 -1.01
CA PHE A 66 -5.19 2.22 -1.23
C PHE A 66 -4.83 1.78 -2.66
N LEU A 67 -5.57 0.82 -3.24
CA LEU A 67 -5.39 0.42 -4.63
C LEU A 67 -5.70 1.55 -5.61
N VAL A 68 -6.78 2.31 -5.41
CA VAL A 68 -7.10 3.47 -6.25
C VAL A 68 -5.94 4.47 -6.24
N MET A 69 -5.36 4.73 -5.07
CA MET A 69 -4.22 5.64 -4.91
C MET A 69 -2.97 5.15 -5.67
N ALA A 70 -2.67 3.86 -5.56
CA ALA A 70 -1.54 3.25 -6.27
C ALA A 70 -1.72 3.29 -7.80
N HIS A 71 -2.94 3.02 -8.29
CA HIS A 71 -3.24 3.14 -9.72
C HIS A 71 -3.17 4.58 -10.21
N GLN A 72 -3.64 5.56 -9.42
CA GLN A 72 -3.50 6.98 -9.74
C GLN A 72 -2.02 7.39 -9.86
N LEU A 73 -1.17 6.91 -8.95
CA LEU A 73 0.28 7.15 -9.02
C LEU A 73 0.88 6.57 -10.31
N TYR A 74 0.59 5.29 -10.59
CA TYR A 74 1.11 4.61 -11.78
C TYR A 74 0.62 5.27 -13.07
N ALA A 75 -0.66 5.65 -13.14
CA ALA A 75 -1.22 6.33 -14.29
C ALA A 75 -0.63 7.74 -14.47
N GLY A 76 -0.43 8.50 -13.40
CA GLY A 76 0.21 9.82 -13.44
C GLY A 76 1.63 9.76 -14.00
N VAL A 77 2.45 8.80 -13.54
CA VAL A 77 3.81 8.58 -14.08
C VAL A 77 3.76 8.19 -15.56
N ARG A 78 2.82 7.33 -15.97
CA ARG A 78 2.66 6.98 -17.39
C ARG A 78 2.26 8.16 -18.28
N ARG A 79 1.52 9.13 -17.73
CA ARG A 79 1.15 10.37 -18.42
C ARG A 79 2.24 11.45 -18.38
N GLY A 80 3.35 11.22 -17.67
CA GLY A 80 4.41 12.21 -17.48
C GLY A 80 4.00 13.37 -16.56
N GLU A 81 2.99 13.16 -15.70
CA GLU A 81 2.53 14.17 -14.75
C GLU A 81 3.45 14.25 -13.52
N PRO A 82 3.56 15.43 -12.89
CA PRO A 82 4.25 15.55 -11.62
C PRO A 82 3.50 14.74 -10.55
N VAL A 83 4.09 13.63 -10.12
CA VAL A 83 3.54 12.77 -9.08
C VAL A 83 4.11 13.08 -7.70
N LYS A 84 3.41 12.66 -6.64
CA LYS A 84 3.86 12.81 -5.25
C LYS A 84 4.04 11.44 -4.57
N PRO A 85 5.14 10.71 -4.83
CA PRO A 85 5.39 9.39 -4.27
C PRO A 85 5.30 9.33 -2.74
N LEU A 86 5.82 10.37 -2.06
CA LEU A 86 5.80 10.45 -0.60
C LEU A 86 4.37 10.38 -0.02
N LYS A 87 3.38 10.92 -0.74
CA LYS A 87 1.98 10.87 -0.32
C LYS A 87 1.49 9.42 -0.25
N LEU A 88 1.81 8.60 -1.25
CA LEU A 88 1.42 7.19 -1.26
C LEU A 88 2.09 6.42 -0.12
N PHE A 89 3.35 6.74 0.20
CA PHE A 89 4.03 6.13 1.35
C PHE A 89 3.30 6.42 2.66
N LEU A 90 2.99 7.69 2.95
CA LEU A 90 2.25 8.05 4.15
C LEU A 90 0.87 7.37 4.20
N GLN A 91 0.22 7.27 3.05
CA GLN A 91 -1.08 6.61 2.94
C GLN A 91 -1.00 5.09 3.14
N SER A 92 0.11 4.44 2.76
CA SER A 92 0.33 3.03 3.06
C SER A 92 0.44 2.77 4.57
N ASN A 93 1.06 3.70 5.31
CA ASN A 93 1.15 3.60 6.77
C ASN A 93 -0.23 3.79 7.41
N ASN A 94 -1.01 4.77 6.95
CA ASN A 94 -2.37 4.98 7.42
C ASN A 94 -3.28 3.80 7.10
N TYR A 95 -3.16 3.23 5.90
CA TYR A 95 -3.86 2.01 5.50
C TYR A 95 -3.59 0.88 6.50
N LEU A 96 -2.31 0.59 6.77
CA LEU A 96 -1.94 -0.50 7.66
C LEU A 96 -2.37 -0.25 9.11
N ALA A 97 -2.27 1.00 9.58
CA ALA A 97 -2.75 1.39 10.90
C ALA A 97 -4.26 1.14 11.05
N VAL A 98 -5.06 1.56 10.06
CA VAL A 98 -6.52 1.36 10.07
C VAL A 98 -6.88 -0.14 10.07
N VAL A 99 -6.23 -0.93 9.21
CA VAL A 99 -6.47 -2.39 9.13
C VAL A 99 -6.10 -3.09 10.44
N PHE A 100 -4.97 -2.77 11.06
CA PHE A 100 -4.58 -3.37 12.33
C PHE A 100 -5.40 -2.89 13.52
N CYS A 101 -5.82 -1.62 13.54
CA CYS A 101 -6.76 -1.14 14.55
C CYS A 101 -8.10 -1.88 14.44
N ALA A 102 -8.62 -2.08 13.23
CA ALA A 102 -9.84 -2.85 13.03
C ALA A 102 -9.68 -4.30 13.50
N LEU A 103 -8.54 -4.93 13.22
CA LEU A 103 -8.22 -6.28 13.69
C LEU A 103 -8.21 -6.37 15.22
N ALA A 104 -7.56 -5.40 15.87
CA ALA A 104 -7.49 -5.34 17.33
C ALA A 104 -8.88 -5.16 17.97
N VAL A 105 -9.72 -4.28 17.42
CA VAL A 105 -11.09 -4.06 17.90
C VAL A 105 -11.96 -5.29 17.69
N ASP A 106 -11.90 -5.88 16.49
CA ASP A 106 -12.65 -7.08 16.13
C ASP A 106 -12.30 -8.27 17.04
N SER A 107 -11.00 -8.46 17.31
CA SER A 107 -10.49 -9.46 18.26
C SER A 107 -10.88 -9.16 19.71
N ALA A 108 -10.79 -7.91 20.16
CA ALA A 108 -11.13 -7.53 21.53
C ALA A 108 -12.63 -7.68 21.83
N LEU A 109 -13.49 -7.48 20.83
CA LEU A 109 -14.93 -7.64 20.93
C LEU A 109 -15.42 -9.07 20.62
N ALA A 110 -14.52 -9.98 20.23
CA ALA A 110 -14.81 -11.35 19.83
C ALA A 110 -15.99 -11.43 18.83
N LEU A 111 -15.98 -10.54 17.82
CA LEU A 111 -17.06 -10.48 16.84
C LEU A 111 -17.17 -11.81 16.06
N PRO A 112 -18.40 -12.23 15.70
CA PRO A 112 -18.60 -13.49 14.99
C PRO A 112 -17.87 -13.46 13.65
N THR A 113 -17.10 -14.52 13.40
CA THR A 113 -16.37 -14.72 12.14
C THR A 113 -17.34 -14.92 10.99
N LEU A 114 -16.98 -14.43 9.80
CA LEU A 114 -17.82 -14.61 8.60
C LEU A 114 -17.91 -16.07 8.16
N LEU A 115 -16.88 -16.86 8.44
CA LEU A 115 -16.91 -18.30 8.31
C LEU A 115 -17.22 -18.92 9.68
N HIS A 116 -18.40 -19.53 9.80
CA HIS A 116 -18.69 -20.49 10.86
C HIS A 116 -17.91 -21.77 10.56
N VAL A 117 -16.62 -21.80 10.89
CA VAL A 117 -15.85 -23.06 10.99
C VAL A 117 -15.82 -23.47 12.45
#